data_AF-A0A7C2Y856-F1
#
_entry.id   AF-A0A7C2Y856-F1
#
_cell.length_a   1.000
_cell.length_b   1.000
_cell.length_c   1.000
_cell.angle_alpha   90.00
_cell.angle_beta   90.00
_cell.angle_gamma   90.00
#
_symmetry.space_group_name_H-M   'P 1'
#
loop_
_entity.id
_entity.type
_entity.pdbx_description
1 polymer ?
#
loop_
_entity_poly.entity_id
_entity_poly.type
_entity_poly.pdbx_seq_one_letter_code
_entity_poly.pdbx_strand_id
1 'polypeptide(L)'
;MDKDHIFPRSLGGPDVLMNLVAACNAHNAEKGNRTPCQWLHGPDSLHWKLFQEHVRNLPLAEAKKRILLSLDAQGNHTDDYPEDDPTPLARIGARPRQFVVKLGELFARYGVEPPRIYYELGKPLMQRIRGSETHWFRLSFHKTPDGEINFPYPKDRTTLFNHAEDAAILAAVPPHTWRATTRVHTAKRPLLDGNEGDKSGLVVPELAPDWAAFLETRSRPIVYILGRSRVSWRNKFADLTFWREPLLDTPRIKRTKLLRDIQRKDFKNIFSPFVRSTVEEIAESVGLGEKGTLLQALARKLAGAGAKGKEVEQRLPAAAEELERRYPGLRRLQVFSQKGGTLALVNPADGPPRKVQIKPASEGVVVWQIEEGKKRKALKTHISVIRPMPLLKFGFPRIDEPLPEGAKEIGRLLRHQIIWLDAEPDRPAGFYRVTKCQQAGVTVVPEELVPAEIARRMQVASAQATAASEEEEAGKFVLGKQELAEYFAREGRE
;
A
#
# COMPACT_ATOMS: atom_id res chain seq x y z
N MET A 1 5.67 -38.39 1.67
CA MET A 1 4.88 -37.54 2.57
C MET A 1 5.58 -36.23 2.66
N ASP A 2 4.90 -35.16 2.28
CA ASP A 2 5.43 -33.80 2.30
C ASP A 2 4.82 -33.03 3.48
N LYS A 3 5.51 -31.96 3.88
CA LYS A 3 4.99 -30.97 4.82
C LYS A 3 4.15 -29.97 4.01
N ASP A 4 2.84 -30.11 4.06
CA ASP A 4 1.92 -29.13 3.48
C ASP A 4 1.70 -27.98 4.48
N HIS A 5 1.62 -26.76 3.96
CA HIS A 5 1.20 -25.61 4.74
C HIS A 5 -0.31 -25.45 4.62
N ILE A 6 -1.02 -25.49 5.75
CA ILE A 6 -2.49 -25.30 5.79
C ILE A 6 -2.83 -24.00 5.04
N PHE A 7 -2.18 -22.90 5.43
CA PHE A 7 -2.13 -21.67 4.66
C PHE A 7 -0.86 -21.62 3.81
N PRO A 8 -0.96 -21.56 2.47
CA PRO A 8 0.21 -21.46 1.60
C PRO A 8 1.11 -20.26 1.94
N ARG A 9 2.43 -20.44 1.76
CA ARG A 9 3.42 -19.35 1.95
C ARG A 9 3.13 -18.14 1.07
N SER A 10 2.66 -18.36 -0.16
CA SER A 10 2.27 -17.32 -1.12
C SER A 10 1.06 -16.51 -0.68
N LEU A 11 0.26 -17.02 0.27
CA LEU A 11 -0.83 -16.29 0.93
C LEU A 11 -0.43 -15.78 2.32
N GLY A 12 0.87 -15.76 2.65
CA GLY A 12 1.37 -15.27 3.93
C GLY A 12 1.36 -16.29 5.08
N GLY A 13 1.08 -17.56 4.80
CA GLY A 13 1.10 -18.62 5.80
C GLY A 13 2.48 -18.78 6.48
N PRO A 14 2.54 -18.78 7.83
CA PRO A 14 3.80 -18.85 8.57
C PRO A 14 4.43 -20.25 8.53
N ASP A 15 5.76 -20.31 8.63
CA ASP A 15 6.54 -21.56 8.71
C ASP A 15 6.64 -22.04 10.17
N VAL A 16 5.48 -22.36 10.77
CA VAL A 16 5.37 -22.85 12.15
C VAL A 16 4.65 -24.18 12.16
N LEU A 17 4.99 -25.05 13.12
CA LEU A 17 4.41 -26.40 13.23
C LEU A 17 2.87 -26.41 13.27
N MET A 18 2.26 -25.33 13.75
CA MET A 18 0.81 -25.19 13.81
C MET A 18 0.18 -25.05 12.42
N ASN A 19 0.89 -24.42 11.46
CA ASN A 19 0.47 -24.26 10.08
C ASN A 19 0.92 -25.43 9.17
N LEU A 20 1.55 -26.47 9.73
CA LEU A 20 2.07 -27.61 8.96
C LEU A 20 1.26 -28.88 9.22
N VAL A 21 0.96 -29.62 8.16
CA VAL A 21 0.38 -30.97 8.22
C VAL A 21 1.16 -31.94 7.35
N ALA A 22 1.11 -33.22 7.71
CA ALA A 22 1.61 -34.28 6.85
C ALA A 22 0.55 -34.55 5.77
N ALA A 23 0.95 -34.44 4.50
CA ALA A 23 0.11 -34.76 3.36
C ALA A 23 0.86 -35.69 2.41
N CYS A 24 0.12 -36.48 1.63
CA CYS A 24 0.76 -37.18 0.52
C CYS A 24 1.08 -36.19 -0.60
N ASN A 25 2.12 -36.47 -1.38
CA ASN A 25 2.66 -35.54 -2.37
C ASN A 25 1.63 -35.21 -3.47
N ALA A 26 0.78 -36.18 -3.86
CA ALA A 26 -0.29 -35.97 -4.85
C ALA A 26 -1.33 -34.94 -4.38
N HIS A 27 -1.93 -35.14 -3.20
CA HIS A 27 -2.93 -34.20 -2.66
C HIS A 27 -2.34 -32.83 -2.33
N ASN A 28 -1.08 -32.76 -1.89
CA ASN A 28 -0.39 -31.48 -1.66
C ASN A 28 -0.20 -30.70 -2.98
N ALA A 29 0.24 -31.40 -4.04
CA ALA A 29 0.39 -30.81 -5.37
C ALA A 29 -0.96 -30.37 -5.94
N GLU A 30 -2.01 -31.16 -5.73
CA GLU A 30 -3.36 -30.84 -6.15
C GLU A 30 -3.90 -29.60 -5.42
N LYS A 31 -3.77 -29.54 -4.09
CA LYS A 31 -4.16 -28.38 -3.28
C LYS A 31 -3.51 -27.09 -3.79
N GLY A 32 -2.20 -27.11 -4.01
CA GLY A 32 -1.46 -25.98 -4.55
C GLY A 32 -1.56 -24.73 -3.66
N ASN A 33 -1.76 -23.56 -4.27
CA ASN A 33 -1.85 -22.28 -3.55
C ASN A 33 -3.26 -22.00 -2.99
N ARG A 34 -3.86 -22.98 -2.31
CA ARG A 34 -5.21 -22.90 -1.74
C ARG A 34 -5.22 -23.34 -0.28
N THR A 35 -6.14 -22.81 0.51
CA THR A 35 -6.48 -23.33 1.85
C THR A 35 -7.26 -24.66 1.71
N PRO A 36 -7.38 -25.48 2.77
CA PRO A 36 -8.20 -26.69 2.72
C PRO A 36 -9.65 -26.43 2.27
N CYS A 37 -10.27 -25.35 2.75
CA CYS A 37 -11.64 -24.97 2.35
C CYS A 37 -11.74 -24.68 0.84
N GLN A 38 -10.80 -23.88 0.32
CA GLN A 38 -10.75 -23.54 -1.11
C GLN A 38 -10.44 -24.75 -1.99
N TRP A 39 -9.57 -25.64 -1.53
CA TRP A 39 -9.23 -26.87 -2.26
C TRP A 39 -10.43 -27.82 -2.30
N LEU A 40 -11.14 -27.97 -1.18
CA LEU A 40 -12.32 -28.84 -1.06
C LEU A 40 -13.62 -28.16 -1.52
N HIS A 41 -13.54 -27.19 -2.43
CA HIS A 41 -14.69 -26.56 -3.11
C HIS A 41 -15.65 -25.76 -2.22
N GLY A 42 -15.16 -25.15 -1.14
CA GLY A 42 -15.92 -24.19 -0.34
C GLY A 42 -16.76 -24.80 0.79
N PRO A 43 -17.39 -23.95 1.62
CA PRO A 43 -17.99 -24.35 2.90
C PRO A 43 -19.19 -25.28 2.77
N ASP A 44 -19.92 -25.21 1.67
CA ASP A 44 -21.13 -26.02 1.46
C ASP A 44 -20.86 -27.40 0.85
N SER A 45 -19.62 -27.67 0.44
CA SER A 45 -19.28 -28.92 -0.22
C SER A 45 -19.34 -30.12 0.75
N LEU A 46 -19.75 -31.28 0.24
CA LEU A 46 -19.74 -32.52 1.00
C LEU A 46 -18.33 -32.86 1.51
N HIS A 47 -17.31 -32.66 0.66
CA HIS A 47 -15.92 -32.92 1.00
C HIS A 47 -15.43 -32.05 2.15
N TRP A 48 -15.83 -30.79 2.18
CA TRP A 48 -15.50 -29.90 3.29
C TRP A 48 -16.17 -30.36 4.58
N LYS A 49 -17.47 -30.68 4.57
CA LYS A 49 -18.19 -31.17 5.77
C LYS A 49 -17.55 -32.43 6.37
N LEU A 50 -17.19 -33.39 5.52
CA LEU A 50 -16.46 -34.61 5.94
C LEU A 50 -15.09 -34.26 6.53
N PHE A 51 -14.38 -33.31 5.93
CA PHE A 51 -13.11 -32.82 6.47
C PHE A 51 -13.29 -32.13 7.83
N GLN A 52 -14.35 -31.33 8.02
CA GLN A 52 -14.64 -30.67 9.29
C GLN A 52 -14.90 -31.68 10.41
N GLU A 53 -15.71 -32.70 10.14
CA GLU A 53 -15.98 -33.78 11.07
C GLU A 53 -14.69 -34.54 11.42
N HIS A 54 -13.88 -34.88 10.41
CA HIS A 54 -12.61 -35.54 10.61
C HIS A 54 -11.68 -34.72 11.52
N VAL A 55 -11.48 -33.43 11.25
CA VAL A 55 -10.60 -32.55 12.04
C VAL A 55 -11.10 -32.39 13.49
N ARG A 56 -12.42 -32.30 13.71
CA ARG A 56 -13.00 -32.23 15.06
C ARG A 56 -12.68 -33.46 15.90
N ASN A 57 -12.67 -34.64 15.27
CA ASN A 57 -12.42 -35.94 15.90
C ASN A 57 -10.92 -36.26 16.07
N LEU A 58 -10.02 -35.52 15.42
CA LEU A 58 -8.58 -35.74 15.59
C LEU A 58 -8.10 -35.29 16.98
N PRO A 59 -7.12 -36.00 17.59
CA PRO A 59 -6.49 -35.61 18.86
C PRO A 59 -5.48 -34.46 18.65
N LEU A 60 -5.93 -33.35 18.09
CA LEU A 60 -5.15 -32.14 17.85
C LEU A 60 -5.48 -31.07 18.89
N ALA A 61 -4.53 -30.18 19.16
CA ALA A 61 -4.80 -28.97 19.94
C ALA A 61 -5.90 -28.14 19.26
N GLU A 62 -6.83 -27.58 20.06
CA GLU A 62 -7.95 -26.77 19.55
C GLU A 62 -7.47 -25.59 18.68
N ALA A 63 -6.34 -24.97 19.06
CA ALA A 63 -5.72 -23.95 18.24
C ALA A 63 -5.45 -24.44 16.80
N LYS A 64 -4.93 -25.66 16.62
CA LYS A 64 -4.64 -26.25 15.30
C LYS A 64 -5.90 -26.62 14.53
N LYS A 65 -6.92 -27.14 15.22
CA LYS A 65 -8.24 -27.40 14.62
C LYS A 65 -8.83 -26.12 14.05
N ARG A 66 -8.74 -25.00 14.78
CA ARG A 66 -9.18 -23.68 14.28
C ARG A 66 -8.45 -23.23 13.02
N ILE A 67 -7.15 -23.52 12.87
CA ILE A 67 -6.39 -23.23 11.63
C ILE A 67 -6.86 -24.12 10.47
N LEU A 68 -7.08 -25.41 10.72
CA LEU A 68 -7.52 -26.33 9.67
C LEU A 68 -8.92 -26.01 9.17
N LEU A 69 -9.76 -25.46 10.06
CA LEU A 69 -11.17 -25.17 9.81
C LEU A 69 -11.44 -23.68 9.53
N SER A 70 -10.41 -22.85 9.50
CA SER A 70 -10.54 -21.42 9.21
C SER A 70 -11.11 -21.24 7.81
N LEU A 71 -12.06 -20.32 7.70
CA LEU A 71 -12.73 -20.00 6.45
C LEU A 71 -12.27 -18.61 6.03
N ASP A 72 -11.85 -18.47 4.77
CA ASP A 72 -11.41 -17.19 4.23
C ASP A 72 -12.06 -16.74 2.91
N ALA A 73 -11.90 -15.42 2.69
CA ALA A 73 -12.77 -14.47 2.02
C ALA A 73 -13.48 -14.98 0.76
N GLN A 74 -14.48 -15.84 0.90
CA GLN A 74 -15.79 -15.78 0.24
C GLN A 74 -16.80 -16.76 0.86
N GLY A 75 -16.65 -17.10 2.15
CA GLY A 75 -17.73 -17.73 2.91
C GLY A 75 -17.33 -18.17 4.33
N ASN A 76 -17.17 -17.21 5.25
CA ASN A 76 -16.39 -17.40 6.49
C ASN A 76 -17.19 -17.42 7.80
N HIS A 77 -16.66 -18.12 8.82
CA HIS A 77 -16.65 -17.59 10.19
C HIS A 77 -15.19 -17.33 10.62
N THR A 78 -14.92 -16.05 10.78
CA THR A 78 -13.73 -15.38 11.29
C THR A 78 -13.89 -15.20 12.80
N ASP A 79 -12.94 -15.66 13.60
CA ASP A 79 -12.69 -15.10 14.95
C ASP A 79 -11.27 -15.46 15.43
N ASP A 80 -10.64 -16.51 14.89
CA ASP A 80 -9.39 -17.03 15.47
C ASP A 80 -8.19 -17.19 14.53
N TYR A 81 -8.32 -16.95 13.22
CA TYR A 81 -7.17 -16.92 12.33
C TYR A 81 -7.06 -15.58 11.60
N PRO A 82 -6.00 -14.79 11.86
CA PRO A 82 -5.87 -13.45 11.33
C PRO A 82 -5.31 -13.54 9.91
N GLU A 83 -6.19 -13.60 8.92
CA GLU A 83 -5.83 -13.23 7.55
C GLU A 83 -5.27 -11.80 7.49
N ASP A 84 -5.66 -10.97 8.46
CA ASP A 84 -5.34 -9.54 8.50
C ASP A 84 -3.96 -9.25 9.10
N ASP A 85 -3.37 -10.25 9.78
CA ASP A 85 -2.02 -10.17 10.33
C ASP A 85 -1.53 -11.59 10.69
N PRO A 86 -0.73 -12.30 9.87
CA PRO A 86 -0.17 -13.61 10.23
C PRO A 86 0.83 -13.53 11.41
N THR A 87 1.11 -12.32 11.92
CA THR A 87 2.08 -12.08 12.98
C THR A 87 1.81 -12.81 14.29
N PRO A 88 0.57 -13.04 14.79
CA PRO A 88 0.34 -13.76 16.04
C PRO A 88 0.92 -15.18 16.07
N LEU A 89 1.02 -15.83 14.91
CA LEU A 89 1.59 -17.17 14.78
C LEU A 89 3.05 -17.11 14.34
N ALA A 90 3.44 -16.06 13.63
CA ALA A 90 4.84 -15.69 13.42
C ALA A 90 5.50 -15.05 14.66
N ARG A 91 4.80 -14.92 15.81
CA ARG A 91 5.36 -14.58 17.13
C ARG A 91 6.19 -15.76 17.63
N ILE A 92 7.28 -16.01 16.91
CA ILE A 92 8.42 -16.77 17.39
C ILE A 92 8.92 -16.01 18.62
N GLY A 93 8.58 -16.50 19.82
CA GLY A 93 9.08 -16.01 21.10
C GLY A 93 10.62 -16.02 21.20
N ALA A 94 11.32 -16.64 20.24
CA ALA A 94 12.77 -16.55 20.10
C ALA A 94 13.27 -15.17 19.63
N ARG A 95 12.45 -14.37 18.90
CA ARG A 95 12.89 -13.06 18.38
C ARG A 95 13.14 -12.00 19.47
N PRO A 96 12.29 -11.84 20.51
CA PRO A 96 12.55 -10.88 21.58
C PRO A 96 13.83 -11.20 22.35
N ARG A 97 14.10 -12.47 22.70
CA ARG A 97 15.33 -12.86 23.41
C ARG A 97 16.57 -12.61 22.56
N GLN A 98 16.53 -13.01 21.28
CA GLN A 98 17.62 -12.72 20.35
C GLN A 98 17.82 -11.22 20.14
N PHE A 99 16.74 -10.44 20.11
CA PHE A 99 16.80 -8.99 20.04
C PHE A 99 17.45 -8.38 21.28
N VAL A 100 17.08 -8.83 22.49
CA VAL A 100 17.71 -8.42 23.75
C VAL A 100 19.21 -8.68 23.72
N VAL A 101 19.62 -9.90 23.35
CA VAL A 101 21.05 -10.28 23.27
C VAL A 101 21.79 -9.40 22.27
N LYS A 102 21.26 -9.25 21.05
CA LYS A 102 21.87 -8.40 20.01
C LYS A 102 21.91 -6.92 20.40
N LEU A 103 20.92 -6.42 21.14
CA LEU A 103 20.95 -5.05 21.63
C LEU A 103 22.03 -4.88 22.70
N GLY A 104 22.20 -5.85 23.59
CA GLY A 104 23.31 -5.87 24.55
C GLY A 104 24.68 -5.88 23.86
N GLU A 105 24.86 -6.73 22.84
CA GLU A 105 26.07 -6.76 22.00
C GLU A 105 26.33 -5.40 21.31
N LEU A 106 25.26 -4.73 20.86
CA LEU A 106 25.36 -3.42 20.24
C LEU A 106 25.84 -2.36 21.23
N PHE A 107 25.24 -2.32 22.43
CA PHE A 107 25.64 -1.39 23.48
C PHE A 107 27.10 -1.60 23.89
N ALA A 108 27.50 -2.87 24.10
CA ALA A 108 28.88 -3.22 24.41
C ALA A 108 29.86 -2.76 23.30
N ARG A 109 29.49 -2.96 22.02
CA ARG A 109 30.30 -2.52 20.87
C ARG A 109 30.56 -1.00 20.86
N TYR A 110 29.61 -0.20 21.33
CA TYR A 110 29.71 1.26 21.38
C TYR A 110 30.16 1.80 22.75
N GLY A 111 30.60 0.93 23.67
CA GLY A 111 31.07 1.36 25.00
C GLY A 111 29.96 1.89 25.90
N VAL A 112 28.70 1.53 25.65
CA VAL A 112 27.54 1.92 26.45
C VAL A 112 27.15 0.75 27.37
N GLU A 113 26.76 1.05 28.61
CA GLU A 113 26.31 0.03 29.55
C GLU A 113 25.08 -0.72 29.02
N PRO A 114 25.11 -2.05 28.88
CA PRO A 114 24.01 -2.80 28.29
C PRO A 114 22.74 -2.70 29.16
N PRO A 115 21.56 -2.66 28.54
CA PRO A 115 20.33 -2.48 29.27
C PRO A 115 19.98 -3.72 30.10
N ARG A 116 19.46 -3.48 31.32
CA ARG A 116 19.12 -4.51 32.31
C ARG A 116 17.62 -4.73 32.38
N ILE A 117 17.18 -5.88 32.87
CA ILE A 117 15.74 -6.16 33.06
C ILE A 117 15.23 -5.56 34.39
N TYR A 118 16.09 -5.52 35.41
CA TYR A 118 15.78 -4.90 36.70
C TYR A 118 16.05 -3.40 36.64
N TYR A 119 15.15 -2.63 37.25
CA TYR A 119 15.30 -1.19 37.32
C TYR A 119 16.36 -0.79 38.34
N GLU A 120 17.24 0.11 37.92
CA GLU A 120 18.25 0.75 38.74
C GLU A 120 18.37 2.21 38.26
N LEU A 121 18.39 3.15 39.20
CA LEU A 121 18.37 4.58 38.87
C LEU A 121 19.59 4.96 38.03
N GLY A 122 19.38 5.71 36.95
CA GLY A 122 20.45 6.13 36.04
C GLY A 122 21.00 5.03 35.13
N LYS A 123 20.51 3.78 35.24
CA LYS A 123 20.92 2.67 34.39
C LYS A 123 19.92 2.41 33.26
N PRO A 124 20.37 1.99 32.05
CA PRO A 124 19.46 1.66 30.97
C PRO A 124 18.57 0.46 31.34
N LEU A 125 17.26 0.64 31.26
CA LEU A 125 16.25 -0.40 31.51
C LEU A 125 15.72 -0.95 30.19
N MET A 126 15.65 -2.28 30.11
CA MET A 126 14.90 -3.00 29.09
C MET A 126 13.67 -3.64 29.72
N GLN A 127 12.50 -3.31 29.18
CA GLN A 127 11.25 -3.92 29.60
C GLN A 127 10.45 -4.41 28.40
N ARG A 128 9.74 -5.52 28.61
CA ARG A 128 8.77 -6.04 27.64
C ARG A 128 7.39 -5.54 28.01
N ILE A 129 6.73 -4.86 27.07
CA ILE A 129 5.35 -4.41 27.21
C ILE A 129 4.46 -5.27 26.31
N ARG A 130 3.33 -5.74 26.83
CA ARG A 130 2.31 -6.44 26.02
C ARG A 130 1.38 -5.44 25.36
N GLY A 131 0.84 -5.78 24.19
CA GLY A 131 -0.13 -4.91 23.50
C GLY A 131 -1.37 -4.57 24.34
N SER A 132 -1.83 -5.49 25.18
CA SER A 132 -2.91 -5.24 26.15
C SER A 132 -2.54 -4.19 27.20
N GLU A 133 -1.27 -4.12 27.60
CA GLU A 133 -0.81 -3.06 28.50
C GLU A 133 -0.77 -1.72 27.78
N THR A 134 -0.19 -1.64 26.57
CA THR A 134 -0.17 -0.40 25.79
C THR A 134 -1.58 0.13 25.53
N HIS A 135 -2.54 -0.76 25.25
CA HIS A 135 -3.96 -0.40 25.12
C HIS A 135 -4.53 0.20 26.41
N TRP A 136 -4.20 -0.37 27.58
CA TRP A 136 -4.64 0.15 28.88
C TRP A 136 -4.02 1.51 29.22
N PHE A 137 -2.72 1.69 28.93
CA PHE A 137 -2.05 2.98 29.10
C PHE A 137 -2.66 4.03 28.16
N ARG A 138 -2.95 3.68 26.89
CA ARG A 138 -3.64 4.57 25.96
C ARG A 138 -5.02 4.99 26.48
N LEU A 139 -5.80 4.06 27.04
CA LEU A 139 -7.09 4.39 27.67
C LEU A 139 -6.93 5.31 28.87
N SER A 140 -5.91 5.08 29.70
CA SER A 140 -5.62 5.91 30.88
C SER A 140 -5.26 7.33 30.45
N PHE A 141 -4.40 7.46 29.44
CA PHE A 141 -3.88 8.72 28.91
C PHE A 141 -4.78 9.34 27.83
N HIS A 142 -5.97 8.79 27.57
CA HIS A 142 -6.87 9.28 26.52
C HIS A 142 -7.24 10.75 26.73
N LYS A 143 -7.51 11.15 27.98
CA LYS A 143 -7.85 12.52 28.36
C LYS A 143 -6.89 13.07 29.41
N THR A 144 -6.66 14.38 29.38
CA THR A 144 -6.01 15.12 30.46
C THR A 144 -6.88 15.12 31.73
N PRO A 145 -6.36 15.52 32.89
CA PRO A 145 -7.18 15.75 34.09
C PRO A 145 -8.36 16.70 33.86
N ASP A 146 -8.19 17.68 32.97
CA ASP A 146 -9.22 18.68 32.62
C ASP A 146 -10.27 18.14 31.64
N GLY A 147 -10.10 16.91 31.14
CA GLY A 147 -11.05 16.24 30.25
C GLY A 147 -10.80 16.45 28.75
N GLU A 148 -9.79 17.25 28.39
CA GLU A 148 -9.35 17.44 27.00
C GLU A 148 -8.75 16.16 26.42
N ILE A 149 -8.89 15.94 25.11
CA ILE A 149 -8.34 14.76 24.44
C ILE A 149 -6.82 14.91 24.36
N ASN A 150 -6.08 13.95 24.93
CA ASN A 150 -4.63 13.89 24.86
C ASN A 150 -4.17 12.84 23.82
N PHE A 151 -4.57 11.58 24.00
CA PHE A 151 -4.31 10.51 23.04
C PHE A 151 -5.62 10.02 22.39
N PRO A 152 -5.66 9.83 21.05
CA PRO A 152 -6.82 9.24 20.40
C PRO A 152 -7.13 7.83 20.93
N TYR A 153 -8.41 7.60 21.27
CA TYR A 153 -8.93 6.29 21.69
C TYR A 153 -10.31 6.04 21.06
N PRO A 154 -10.53 4.90 20.38
CA PRO A 154 -9.55 3.85 20.09
C PRO A 154 -8.40 4.36 19.21
N LYS A 155 -7.31 3.59 19.14
CA LYS A 155 -6.16 3.92 18.30
C LYS A 155 -6.62 4.12 16.86
N ASP A 156 -6.38 5.31 16.32
CA ASP A 156 -6.65 5.59 14.92
C ASP A 156 -5.59 4.89 14.03
N ARG A 157 -6.06 4.04 13.13
CA ARG A 157 -5.20 3.32 12.17
C ARG A 157 -5.11 3.99 10.81
N THR A 158 -5.88 5.05 10.60
CA THR A 158 -5.87 5.86 9.37
C THR A 158 -4.72 6.87 9.37
N THR A 159 -4.10 7.12 10.53
CA THR A 159 -2.94 7.99 10.70
C THR A 159 -1.63 7.24 10.90
N LEU A 160 -0.54 7.80 10.36
CA LEU A 160 0.85 7.37 10.56
C LEU A 160 1.39 7.77 11.95
N PHE A 161 0.74 8.69 12.66
CA PHE A 161 1.16 9.10 14.00
C PHE A 161 0.94 8.01 15.04
N ASN A 162 0.09 7.05 14.75
CA ASN A 162 -0.31 6.00 15.68
C ASN A 162 0.86 5.16 16.24
N HIS A 163 1.97 5.06 15.50
CA HIS A 163 3.20 4.40 15.94
C HIS A 163 4.05 5.30 16.83
N ALA A 164 4.08 6.60 16.55
CA ALA A 164 4.76 7.58 17.39
C ALA A 164 4.01 7.78 18.72
N GLU A 165 2.69 7.80 18.69
CA GLU A 165 1.84 7.79 19.87
C GLU A 165 2.12 6.57 20.74
N ASP A 166 2.16 5.36 20.14
CA ASP A 166 2.50 4.15 20.88
C ASP A 166 3.91 4.21 21.45
N ALA A 167 4.88 4.82 20.74
CA ALA A 167 6.23 5.01 21.25
C ALA A 167 6.27 5.98 22.44
N ALA A 168 5.54 7.09 22.39
CA ALA A 168 5.42 8.04 23.50
C ALA A 168 4.77 7.37 24.72
N ILE A 169 3.69 6.61 24.51
CA ILE A 169 3.03 5.83 25.56
C ILE A 169 4.03 4.82 26.16
N LEU A 170 4.75 4.07 25.33
CA LEU A 170 5.73 3.07 25.77
C LEU A 170 6.89 3.70 26.57
N ALA A 171 7.34 4.89 26.19
CA ALA A 171 8.37 5.63 26.90
C ALA A 171 7.90 6.08 28.30
N ALA A 172 6.61 6.38 28.46
CA ALA A 172 6.00 6.74 29.73
C ALA A 172 5.64 5.52 30.62
N VAL A 173 5.77 4.29 30.12
CA VAL A 173 5.45 3.09 30.92
C VAL A 173 6.46 2.93 32.06
N PRO A 174 6.02 2.96 33.33
CA PRO A 174 6.92 2.76 34.46
C PRO A 174 7.51 1.34 34.47
N PRO A 175 8.64 1.15 35.16
CA PRO A 175 9.25 -0.16 35.34
C PRO A 175 8.23 -1.21 35.79
N HIS A 176 8.39 -2.44 35.33
CA HIS A 176 7.45 -3.54 35.61
C HIS A 176 7.15 -3.73 37.11
N THR A 177 8.11 -3.42 37.99
CA THR A 177 7.98 -3.47 39.45
C THR A 177 7.00 -2.45 40.03
N TRP A 178 6.72 -1.35 39.32
CA TRP A 178 5.88 -0.25 39.81
C TRP A 178 4.53 -0.15 39.09
N ARG A 179 4.30 -0.91 38.02
CA ARG A 179 3.07 -0.79 37.22
C ARG A 179 1.79 -1.04 38.01
N ALA A 180 1.83 -1.89 39.03
CA ALA A 180 0.67 -2.17 39.87
C ALA A 180 0.31 -0.99 40.78
N THR A 181 1.33 -0.28 41.29
CA THR A 181 1.12 0.86 42.21
C THR A 181 0.66 2.12 41.48
N THR A 182 0.89 2.21 40.17
CA THR A 182 0.45 3.34 39.35
C THR A 182 -0.99 3.20 38.85
N ARG A 183 -1.61 2.01 38.96
CA ARG A 183 -2.97 1.71 38.47
C ARG A 183 -4.02 1.86 39.57
N VAL A 184 -4.17 3.08 40.07
CA VAL A 184 -5.04 3.40 41.21
C VAL A 184 -6.10 4.44 40.89
N HIS A 185 -6.04 5.06 39.71
CA HIS A 185 -6.90 6.17 39.35
C HIS A 185 -8.26 5.69 38.83
N THR A 186 -9.30 6.50 39.07
CA THR A 186 -10.65 6.29 38.56
C THR A 186 -11.11 7.55 37.83
N ALA A 187 -11.55 7.40 36.58
CA ALA A 187 -12.07 8.51 35.79
C ALA A 187 -13.08 8.04 34.73
N LYS A 188 -13.88 8.96 34.21
CA LYS A 188 -14.78 8.71 33.08
C LYS A 188 -13.99 8.40 31.82
N ARG A 189 -14.28 7.26 31.20
CA ARG A 189 -13.62 6.78 29.97
C ARG A 189 -14.61 6.06 29.06
N PRO A 190 -14.30 5.94 27.75
CA PRO A 190 -15.11 5.16 26.83
C PRO A 190 -15.25 3.70 27.28
N LEU A 191 -16.48 3.21 27.29
CA LEU A 191 -16.88 1.83 27.49
C LEU A 191 -16.96 1.09 26.15
N LEU A 192 -17.19 -0.22 26.19
CA LEU A 192 -17.28 -1.07 24.99
C LEU A 192 -18.48 -0.73 24.10
N ASP A 193 -19.54 -0.18 24.69
CA ASP A 193 -20.76 0.27 24.01
C ASP A 193 -20.64 1.69 23.44
N GLY A 194 -19.49 2.34 23.62
CA GLY A 194 -19.23 3.71 23.18
C GLY A 194 -19.67 4.81 24.15
N ASN A 195 -20.38 4.46 25.24
CA ASN A 195 -20.75 5.44 26.27
C ASN A 195 -19.57 5.76 27.18
N GLU A 196 -19.62 6.89 27.88
CA GLU A 196 -18.66 7.17 28.95
C GLU A 196 -19.14 6.61 30.29
N GLY A 197 -18.24 5.97 31.02
CA GLY A 197 -18.49 5.48 32.37
C GLY A 197 -17.23 5.50 33.23
N ASP A 198 -17.42 5.40 34.54
CA ASP A 198 -16.31 5.38 35.48
C ASP A 198 -15.49 4.09 35.31
N LYS A 199 -14.19 4.26 35.03
CA LYS A 199 -13.23 3.17 34.97
C LYS A 199 -12.18 3.33 36.06
N SER A 200 -12.05 2.30 36.89
CA SER A 200 -11.01 2.19 37.92
C SER A 200 -9.77 1.46 37.40
N GLY A 201 -8.68 1.57 38.15
CA GLY A 201 -7.40 0.93 37.80
C GLY A 201 -6.68 1.61 36.64
N LEU A 202 -7.04 2.86 36.34
CA LEU A 202 -6.34 3.69 35.37
C LEU A 202 -4.99 4.11 35.93
N VAL A 203 -4.06 4.38 35.02
CA VAL A 203 -2.76 4.94 35.36
C VAL A 203 -2.93 6.39 35.79
N VAL A 204 -2.22 6.81 36.84
CA VAL A 204 -2.24 8.19 37.32
C VAL A 204 -1.87 9.18 36.18
N PRO A 205 -2.62 10.27 36.00
CA PRO A 205 -2.48 11.14 34.84
C PRO A 205 -1.15 11.90 34.79
N GLU A 206 -0.45 12.04 35.92
CA GLU A 206 0.86 12.70 36.02
C GLU A 206 1.96 11.95 35.26
N LEU A 207 1.74 10.67 34.93
CA LEU A 207 2.63 9.89 34.06
C LEU A 207 2.31 10.07 32.57
N ALA A 208 1.17 10.66 32.23
CA ALA A 208 0.78 10.85 30.84
C ALA A 208 1.70 11.89 30.19
N PRO A 209 2.37 11.57 29.07
CA PRO A 209 3.01 12.61 28.28
C PRO A 209 1.93 13.51 27.68
N ASP A 210 2.22 14.80 27.55
CA ASP A 210 1.30 15.78 26.96
C ASP A 210 1.43 15.76 25.43
N TRP A 211 0.74 14.80 24.81
CA TRP A 211 0.77 14.58 23.37
C TRP A 211 0.00 15.65 22.60
N ALA A 212 -1.12 16.13 23.14
CA ALA A 212 -1.88 17.22 22.55
C ALA A 212 -1.05 18.51 22.48
N ALA A 213 -0.46 18.95 23.60
CA ALA A 213 0.39 20.14 23.59
C ALA A 213 1.64 19.95 22.71
N PHE A 214 2.22 18.74 22.67
CA PHE A 214 3.30 18.42 21.74
C PHE A 214 2.88 18.59 20.27
N LEU A 215 1.70 18.11 19.88
CA LEU A 215 1.20 18.25 18.50
C LEU A 215 0.96 19.71 18.10
N GLU A 216 0.51 20.54 19.04
CA GLU A 216 0.26 21.97 18.82
C GLU A 216 1.57 22.77 18.69
N THR A 217 2.60 22.42 19.46
CA THR A 217 3.83 23.22 19.57
C THR A 217 5.02 22.65 18.79
N ARG A 218 4.86 21.48 18.14
CA ARG A 218 5.97 20.84 17.43
C ARG A 218 6.51 21.71 16.31
N SER A 219 7.82 21.89 16.32
CA SER A 219 8.60 22.54 15.26
C SER A 219 9.24 21.53 14.29
N ARG A 220 8.96 20.24 14.46
CA ARG A 220 9.58 19.16 13.68
C ARG A 220 8.54 18.12 13.27
N PRO A 221 8.76 17.46 12.12
CA PRO A 221 7.95 16.32 11.73
C PRO A 221 8.17 15.14 12.70
N ILE A 222 7.13 14.32 12.84
CA ILE A 222 7.09 13.09 13.62
C ILE A 222 7.50 11.88 12.76
N VAL A 223 7.05 11.87 11.51
CA VAL A 223 7.23 10.80 10.55
C VAL A 223 8.44 11.09 9.68
N TYR A 224 9.50 10.33 9.91
CA TYR A 224 10.67 10.29 9.04
C TYR A 224 10.64 9.02 8.21
N ILE A 225 10.73 9.18 6.89
CA ILE A 225 10.87 8.02 6.00
C ILE A 225 12.35 7.62 5.99
N LEU A 226 12.64 6.52 6.70
CA LEU A 226 13.98 5.96 6.79
C LEU A 226 14.37 5.30 5.46
N GLY A 227 15.27 5.97 4.73
CA GLY A 227 15.83 5.51 3.48
C GLY A 227 15.17 6.17 2.27
N ARG A 228 15.99 6.48 1.25
CA ARG A 228 15.46 6.84 -0.06
C ARG A 228 14.68 5.63 -0.57
N SER A 229 13.44 5.83 -1.03
CA SER A 229 12.75 4.85 -1.87
C SER A 229 13.65 4.54 -3.06
N ARG A 230 14.56 3.56 -2.91
CA ARG A 230 15.44 3.16 -3.99
C ARG A 230 14.51 2.67 -5.07
N VAL A 231 14.52 3.39 -6.19
CA VAL A 231 13.92 2.93 -7.43
C VAL A 231 14.71 1.69 -7.82
N SER A 232 14.27 0.55 -7.30
CA SER A 232 14.79 -0.76 -7.65
C SER A 232 13.95 -1.29 -8.80
N TRP A 233 14.48 -2.25 -9.55
CA TRP A 233 13.71 -3.00 -10.54
C TRP A 233 12.42 -3.63 -9.98
N ARG A 234 12.36 -3.86 -8.65
CA ARG A 234 11.14 -4.30 -7.93
C ARG A 234 10.12 -3.16 -7.76
N ASN A 235 10.57 -1.91 -7.64
CA ASN A 235 9.74 -0.71 -7.59
C ASN A 235 9.54 -0.17 -9.02
N LYS A 236 8.54 -0.73 -9.71
CA LYS A 236 8.17 -0.67 -11.14
C LYS A 236 8.38 0.69 -11.86
N PHE A 237 9.63 1.09 -12.10
CA PHE A 237 9.94 2.10 -13.12
C PHE A 237 10.00 1.50 -14.53
N ALA A 238 10.10 0.17 -14.63
CA ALA A 238 9.95 -0.58 -15.86
C ALA A 238 8.84 -1.63 -15.69
N ASP A 239 8.13 -1.95 -16.76
CA ASP A 239 7.24 -3.11 -16.76
C ASP A 239 8.04 -4.42 -16.63
N LEU A 240 7.50 -5.38 -15.88
CA LEU A 240 8.07 -6.73 -15.76
C LEU A 240 7.83 -7.58 -17.02
N THR A 241 7.00 -7.08 -17.94
CA THR A 241 6.72 -7.72 -19.22
C THR A 241 7.81 -7.34 -20.21
N PHE A 242 8.60 -8.33 -20.63
CA PHE A 242 9.57 -8.18 -21.69
C PHE A 242 8.96 -8.54 -23.04
N TRP A 243 9.17 -7.71 -24.05
CA TRP A 243 8.61 -7.92 -25.38
C TRP A 243 9.67 -8.48 -26.33
N ARG A 244 9.32 -9.54 -27.06
CA ARG A 244 10.22 -10.34 -27.90
C ARG A 244 10.59 -9.67 -29.23
N GLU A 245 9.95 -8.57 -29.61
CA GLU A 245 10.27 -7.87 -30.87
C GLU A 245 11.64 -7.14 -30.76
N PRO A 246 12.65 -7.54 -31.56
CA PRO A 246 14.03 -7.06 -31.38
C PRO A 246 14.32 -5.68 -31.99
N LEU A 247 13.45 -5.14 -32.84
CA LEU A 247 13.72 -3.93 -33.63
C LEU A 247 13.01 -2.70 -33.06
N LEU A 248 13.74 -1.62 -32.74
CA LEU A 248 13.20 -0.35 -32.22
C LEU A 248 12.32 0.41 -33.23
N ASP A 249 12.30 -0.03 -34.48
CA ASP A 249 11.69 0.63 -35.64
C ASP A 249 10.17 0.80 -35.49
N THR A 250 9.54 -0.05 -34.67
CA THR A 250 8.18 0.16 -34.20
C THR A 250 8.17 0.99 -32.92
N PRO A 251 7.71 2.26 -32.95
CA PRO A 251 7.74 3.16 -31.79
C PRO A 251 6.75 2.75 -30.68
N ARG A 252 5.97 1.68 -30.89
CA ARG A 252 4.91 1.21 -29.99
C ARG A 252 5.00 -0.29 -29.81
N ILE A 253 4.71 -0.77 -28.60
CA ILE A 253 4.64 -2.21 -28.29
C ILE A 253 3.39 -2.81 -28.94
N LYS A 254 3.53 -3.98 -29.57
CA LYS A 254 2.39 -4.81 -29.98
C LYS A 254 2.01 -5.78 -28.86
N ARG A 255 0.73 -5.80 -28.51
CA ARG A 255 0.13 -6.76 -27.57
C ARG A 255 -0.91 -7.59 -28.29
N THR A 256 -0.95 -8.88 -27.99
CA THR A 256 -2.06 -9.74 -28.38
C THR A 256 -3.22 -9.56 -27.40
N LYS A 257 -4.39 -9.17 -27.89
CA LYS A 257 -5.66 -9.19 -27.16
C LYS A 257 -6.58 -10.24 -27.78
N LEU A 258 -7.46 -10.83 -26.96
CA LEU A 258 -8.55 -11.65 -27.48
C LEU A 258 -9.64 -10.73 -28.04
N LEU A 259 -10.32 -11.16 -29.10
CA LEU A 259 -11.44 -10.40 -29.70
C LEU A 259 -12.49 -10.04 -28.66
N ARG A 260 -12.83 -10.99 -27.79
CA ARG A 260 -13.83 -10.83 -26.73
C ARG A 260 -13.49 -9.71 -25.71
N ASP A 261 -12.21 -9.37 -25.57
CA ASP A 261 -11.70 -8.37 -24.61
C ASP A 261 -11.49 -6.98 -25.24
N ILE A 262 -11.79 -6.83 -26.53
CA ILE A 262 -11.64 -5.56 -27.24
C ILE A 262 -12.69 -4.55 -26.76
N GLN A 263 -12.22 -3.32 -26.56
CA GLN A 263 -13.03 -2.15 -26.24
C GLN A 263 -12.93 -1.13 -27.38
N ARG A 264 -13.89 -0.20 -27.48
CA ARG A 264 -13.93 0.78 -28.58
C ARG A 264 -12.65 1.65 -28.67
N LYS A 265 -12.06 2.00 -27.53
CA LYS A 265 -10.78 2.72 -27.46
C LYS A 265 -9.59 1.96 -28.05
N ASP A 266 -9.70 0.65 -28.23
CA ASP A 266 -8.64 -0.19 -28.81
C ASP A 266 -8.61 -0.12 -30.34
N PHE A 267 -9.69 0.31 -31.00
CA PHE A 267 -9.82 0.23 -32.47
C PHE A 267 -8.73 1.00 -33.20
N LYS A 268 -8.50 2.25 -32.77
CA LYS A 268 -7.41 3.09 -33.27
C LYS A 268 -6.01 2.50 -33.08
N ASN A 269 -5.87 1.47 -32.25
CA ASN A 269 -4.62 0.80 -31.98
C ASN A 269 -4.53 -0.60 -32.62
N ILE A 270 -5.57 -1.11 -33.28
CA ILE A 270 -5.48 -2.37 -34.03
C ILE A 270 -4.48 -2.20 -35.16
N PHE A 271 -3.51 -3.12 -35.24
CA PHE A 271 -2.35 -3.03 -36.12
C PHE A 271 -2.74 -3.08 -37.61
N SER A 272 -3.62 -4.01 -37.98
CA SER A 272 -4.06 -4.20 -39.37
C SER A 272 -5.33 -3.35 -39.65
N PRO A 273 -5.32 -2.46 -40.66
CA PRO A 273 -6.50 -1.69 -41.07
C PRO A 273 -7.67 -2.58 -41.49
N PHE A 274 -7.41 -3.68 -42.20
CA PHE A 274 -8.42 -4.65 -42.61
C PHE A 274 -9.12 -5.26 -41.40
N VAL A 275 -8.32 -5.76 -40.45
CA VAL A 275 -8.83 -6.34 -39.21
C VAL A 275 -9.59 -5.30 -38.38
N ARG A 276 -9.17 -4.04 -38.39
CA ARG A 276 -9.89 -2.95 -37.72
C ARG A 276 -11.29 -2.76 -38.28
N SER A 277 -11.45 -2.69 -39.61
CA SER A 277 -12.76 -2.57 -40.27
C SER A 277 -13.68 -3.71 -39.86
N THR A 278 -13.18 -4.96 -39.92
CA THR A 278 -13.96 -6.12 -39.49
C THR A 278 -14.38 -6.04 -38.03
N VAL A 279 -13.49 -5.59 -37.13
CA VAL A 279 -13.82 -5.42 -35.71
C VAL A 279 -14.84 -4.30 -35.48
N GLU A 280 -14.78 -3.22 -36.26
CA GLU A 280 -15.75 -2.13 -36.23
C GLU A 280 -17.15 -2.62 -36.64
N GLU A 281 -17.26 -3.39 -37.72
CA GLU A 281 -18.50 -4.03 -38.17
C GLU A 281 -19.06 -4.99 -37.11
N ILE A 282 -18.21 -5.83 -36.50
CA ILE A 282 -18.60 -6.70 -35.38
C ILE A 282 -19.17 -5.87 -34.24
N ALA A 283 -18.48 -4.80 -33.86
CA ALA A 283 -18.85 -3.94 -32.75
C ALA A 283 -20.20 -3.25 -32.96
N GLU A 284 -20.45 -2.79 -34.18
CA GLU A 284 -21.75 -2.24 -34.58
C GLU A 284 -22.83 -3.33 -34.53
N SER A 285 -22.55 -4.52 -35.06
CA SER A 285 -23.50 -5.64 -35.06
C SER A 285 -23.90 -6.08 -33.65
N VAL A 286 -23.04 -5.93 -32.64
CA VAL A 286 -23.35 -6.29 -31.24
C VAL A 286 -23.76 -5.10 -30.37
N GLY A 287 -23.79 -3.88 -30.92
CA GLY A 287 -24.16 -2.67 -30.19
C GLY A 287 -23.14 -2.26 -29.11
N LEU A 288 -21.84 -2.37 -29.40
CA LEU A 288 -20.78 -1.98 -28.46
C LEU A 288 -20.78 -0.45 -28.21
N GLY A 289 -21.14 -0.05 -26.98
CA GLY A 289 -21.03 1.33 -26.53
C GLY A 289 -19.59 1.78 -26.21
N GLU A 290 -19.43 3.00 -25.69
CA GLU A 290 -18.11 3.54 -25.33
C GLU A 290 -17.41 2.77 -24.20
N LYS A 291 -18.21 2.20 -23.28
CA LYS A 291 -17.75 1.43 -22.13
C LYS A 291 -18.14 -0.04 -22.27
N GLY A 292 -17.18 -0.92 -21.97
CA GLY A 292 -17.34 -2.37 -21.97
C GLY A 292 -16.54 -3.06 -23.08
N THR A 293 -16.62 -4.38 -23.13
CA THR A 293 -15.96 -5.21 -24.14
C THR A 293 -16.95 -5.77 -25.16
N LEU A 294 -16.45 -6.27 -26.30
CA LEU A 294 -17.27 -6.99 -27.28
C LEU A 294 -18.06 -8.16 -26.66
N LEU A 295 -17.43 -8.90 -25.73
CA LEU A 295 -18.10 -9.98 -25.02
C LEU A 295 -19.30 -9.48 -24.20
N GLN A 296 -19.12 -8.39 -23.46
CA GLN A 296 -20.18 -7.81 -22.64
C GLN A 296 -21.31 -7.24 -23.51
N ALA A 297 -20.99 -6.62 -24.64
CA ALA A 297 -21.98 -6.13 -25.58
C ALA A 297 -22.81 -7.27 -26.18
N LEU A 298 -22.16 -8.35 -26.61
CA LEU A 298 -22.87 -9.53 -27.12
C LEU A 298 -23.69 -10.22 -26.02
N ALA A 299 -23.16 -10.37 -24.82
CA ALA A 299 -23.90 -10.96 -23.69
C ALA A 299 -25.17 -10.15 -23.37
N ARG A 300 -25.10 -8.81 -23.39
CA ARG A 300 -26.29 -7.95 -23.28
C ARG A 300 -27.27 -8.17 -24.42
N LYS A 301 -26.78 -8.24 -25.66
CA LYS A 301 -27.64 -8.49 -26.83
C LYS A 301 -28.35 -9.85 -26.75
N LEU A 302 -27.68 -10.88 -26.25
CA LEU A 302 -28.26 -12.21 -26.01
C LEU A 302 -29.24 -12.24 -24.82
N ALA A 303 -29.00 -11.43 -23.80
CA ALA A 303 -29.87 -11.32 -22.63
C ALA A 303 -31.16 -10.50 -22.92
N GLY A 304 -31.14 -9.63 -23.94
CA GLY A 304 -32.27 -8.79 -24.34
C GLY A 304 -32.12 -7.33 -23.91
N ALA A 305 -32.96 -6.47 -24.47
CA ALA A 305 -32.94 -5.04 -24.19
C ALA A 305 -33.26 -4.76 -22.71
N GLY A 306 -32.34 -4.10 -22.00
CA GLY A 306 -32.51 -3.73 -20.58
C GLY A 306 -31.79 -4.62 -19.57
N ALA A 307 -31.21 -5.75 -19.99
CA ALA A 307 -30.50 -6.66 -19.09
C ALA A 307 -29.28 -5.98 -18.42
N LYS A 308 -29.13 -6.17 -17.10
CA LYS A 308 -28.05 -5.59 -16.29
C LYS A 308 -27.52 -6.60 -15.27
N GLY A 309 -26.28 -6.39 -14.83
CA GLY A 309 -25.67 -7.14 -13.72
C GLY A 309 -25.60 -8.65 -13.97
N LYS A 310 -26.18 -9.43 -13.05
CA LYS A 310 -26.10 -10.91 -13.02
C LYS A 310 -26.63 -11.58 -14.30
N GLU A 311 -27.67 -11.02 -14.92
CA GLU A 311 -28.22 -11.57 -16.16
C GLU A 311 -27.20 -11.55 -17.32
N VAL A 312 -26.42 -10.47 -17.40
CA VAL A 312 -25.36 -10.33 -18.41
C VAL A 312 -24.21 -11.29 -18.09
N GLU A 313 -23.86 -11.44 -16.81
CA GLU A 313 -22.79 -12.35 -16.36
C GLU A 313 -23.09 -13.81 -16.69
N GLN A 314 -24.32 -14.26 -16.46
CA GLN A 314 -24.77 -15.63 -16.80
C GLN A 314 -24.68 -15.93 -18.31
N ARG A 315 -24.73 -14.90 -19.17
CA ARG A 315 -24.66 -15.05 -20.63
C ARG A 315 -23.25 -14.91 -21.20
N LEU A 316 -22.24 -14.57 -20.38
CA LEU A 316 -20.85 -14.43 -20.85
C LEU A 316 -20.29 -15.72 -21.50
N PRO A 317 -20.52 -16.93 -20.97
CA PRO A 317 -20.00 -18.16 -21.60
C PRO A 317 -20.57 -18.38 -23.00
N ALA A 318 -21.90 -18.27 -23.14
CA ALA A 318 -22.58 -18.43 -24.43
C ALA A 318 -22.18 -17.35 -25.43
N ALA A 319 -22.00 -16.11 -24.98
CA ALA A 319 -21.51 -15.02 -25.82
C ALA A 319 -20.07 -15.26 -26.31
N ALA A 320 -19.21 -15.87 -25.49
CA ALA A 320 -17.84 -16.19 -25.89
C ALA A 320 -17.82 -17.26 -26.98
N GLU A 321 -18.62 -18.32 -26.81
CA GLU A 321 -18.77 -19.39 -27.79
C GLU A 321 -19.32 -18.86 -29.13
N GLU A 322 -20.34 -18.00 -29.07
CA GLU A 322 -20.93 -17.40 -30.27
C GLU A 322 -19.95 -16.48 -31.03
N LEU A 323 -19.12 -15.70 -30.32
CA LEU A 323 -18.06 -14.90 -30.95
C LEU A 323 -17.03 -15.79 -31.65
N GLU A 324 -16.62 -16.89 -31.02
CA GLU A 324 -15.65 -17.83 -31.60
C GLU A 324 -16.23 -18.59 -32.79
N ARG A 325 -17.52 -18.93 -32.75
CA ARG A 325 -18.24 -19.61 -33.83
C ARG A 325 -18.44 -18.70 -35.05
N ARG A 326 -18.83 -17.44 -34.84
CA ARG A 326 -19.07 -16.47 -35.93
C ARG A 326 -17.76 -15.98 -36.56
N TYR A 327 -16.70 -15.87 -35.78
CA TYR A 327 -15.42 -15.29 -36.23
C TYR A 327 -14.22 -16.19 -35.91
N PRO A 328 -14.19 -17.43 -36.43
CA PRO A 328 -13.19 -18.43 -36.05
C PRO A 328 -11.75 -18.02 -36.40
N GLY A 329 -11.58 -17.21 -37.46
CA GLY A 329 -10.28 -16.66 -37.88
C GLY A 329 -9.80 -15.44 -37.10
N LEU A 330 -10.65 -14.84 -36.26
CA LEU A 330 -10.39 -13.55 -35.60
C LEU A 330 -10.29 -13.68 -34.07
N ARG A 331 -9.67 -14.74 -33.55
CA ARG A 331 -9.60 -14.97 -32.08
C ARG A 331 -8.66 -14.02 -31.35
N ARG A 332 -7.52 -13.69 -31.99
CA ARG A 332 -6.42 -12.93 -31.40
C ARG A 332 -6.04 -11.77 -32.31
N LEU A 333 -5.96 -10.59 -31.73
CA LEU A 333 -5.73 -9.33 -32.42
C LEU A 333 -4.43 -8.71 -31.92
N GLN A 334 -3.63 -8.19 -32.85
CA GLN A 334 -2.49 -7.35 -32.48
C GLN A 334 -2.96 -5.91 -32.30
N VAL A 335 -2.81 -5.39 -31.08
CA VAL A 335 -3.07 -4.00 -30.74
C VAL A 335 -1.80 -3.31 -30.26
N PHE A 336 -1.58 -2.08 -30.69
CA PHE A 336 -0.55 -1.23 -30.12
C PHE A 336 -0.92 -0.86 -28.68
N SER A 337 0.00 -1.07 -27.75
CA SER A 337 -0.21 -0.78 -26.34
C SER A 337 1.01 -0.08 -25.76
N GLN A 338 0.94 1.24 -25.67
CA GLN A 338 1.90 2.02 -24.89
C GLN A 338 1.12 3.03 -24.06
N LYS A 339 0.97 2.75 -22.77
CA LYS A 339 0.31 3.66 -21.82
C LYS A 339 1.35 4.61 -21.23
N GLY A 340 1.73 5.62 -22.02
CA GLY A 340 2.77 6.59 -21.64
C GLY A 340 4.16 5.96 -21.47
N GLY A 341 5.12 6.74 -20.99
CA GLY A 341 6.49 6.26 -20.81
C GLY A 341 7.24 6.00 -22.12
N THR A 342 8.52 5.68 -21.99
CA THR A 342 9.46 5.59 -23.11
C THR A 342 9.93 4.15 -23.25
N LEU A 343 10.04 3.68 -24.49
CA LEU A 343 10.56 2.34 -24.74
C LEU A 343 12.08 2.35 -24.64
N ALA A 344 12.63 1.35 -23.97
CA ALA A 344 14.07 1.12 -23.92
C ALA A 344 14.40 -0.32 -24.28
N LEU A 345 15.56 -0.51 -24.90
CA LEU A 345 16.13 -1.83 -25.15
C LEU A 345 16.94 -2.24 -23.91
N VAL A 346 16.73 -3.46 -23.45
CA VAL A 346 17.53 -4.11 -22.41
C VAL A 346 18.24 -5.33 -22.98
N ASN A 347 19.51 -5.50 -22.64
CA ASN A 347 20.31 -6.67 -23.01
C ASN A 347 20.51 -7.53 -21.75
N PRO A 348 19.64 -8.50 -21.46
CA PRO A 348 19.82 -9.39 -20.31
C PRO A 348 21.06 -10.28 -20.49
N ALA A 349 21.71 -10.67 -19.40
CA ALA A 349 22.91 -11.51 -19.44
C ALA A 349 22.62 -12.92 -19.98
N ASP A 350 21.40 -13.41 -19.80
CA ASP A 350 20.95 -14.77 -20.07
C ASP A 350 19.94 -14.86 -21.24
N GLY A 351 19.95 -13.91 -22.19
CA GLY A 351 19.04 -14.01 -23.32
C GLY A 351 19.17 -12.90 -24.37
N PRO A 352 18.29 -12.93 -25.40
CA PRO A 352 18.31 -11.94 -26.46
C PRO A 352 17.88 -10.56 -25.93
N PRO A 353 18.26 -9.46 -26.64
CA PRO A 353 17.74 -8.12 -26.39
C PRO A 353 16.22 -8.10 -26.30
N ARG A 354 15.67 -7.33 -25.36
CA ARG A 354 14.23 -7.21 -25.15
C ARG A 354 13.82 -5.75 -25.03
N LYS A 355 12.59 -5.42 -25.46
CA LYS A 355 12.02 -4.10 -25.19
C LYS A 355 11.34 -4.09 -23.82
N VAL A 356 11.52 -2.99 -23.08
CA VAL A 356 10.79 -2.69 -21.85
C VAL A 356 10.19 -1.29 -21.93
N GLN A 357 9.02 -1.12 -21.33
CA GLN A 357 8.40 0.20 -21.17
C GLN A 357 8.89 0.81 -19.87
N ILE A 358 9.61 1.93 -19.96
CA ILE A 358 10.05 2.71 -18.81
C ILE A 358 8.97 3.73 -18.49
N LYS A 359 8.39 3.61 -17.30
CA LYS A 359 7.41 4.54 -16.78
C LYS A 359 8.10 5.84 -16.36
N PRO A 360 7.45 7.00 -16.54
CA PRO A 360 7.96 8.24 -16.00
C PRO A 360 8.06 8.13 -14.48
N ALA A 361 9.29 8.01 -13.99
CA ALA A 361 9.61 7.99 -12.57
C ALA A 361 10.35 9.28 -12.21
N SER A 362 10.17 9.71 -10.96
CA SER A 362 10.82 10.90 -10.41
C SER A 362 11.34 10.61 -9.00
N GLU A 363 12.55 11.09 -8.73
CA GLU A 363 13.14 11.16 -7.39
C GLU A 363 12.89 12.52 -6.72
N GLY A 364 12.56 13.55 -7.51
CA GLY A 364 12.37 14.91 -7.03
C GLY A 364 12.11 15.89 -8.17
N VAL A 365 12.17 17.18 -7.85
CA VAL A 365 12.18 18.28 -8.81
C VAL A 365 13.29 19.28 -8.47
N VAL A 366 13.77 19.97 -9.51
CA VAL A 366 14.55 21.21 -9.41
C VAL A 366 13.64 22.33 -9.85
N VAL A 367 13.55 23.39 -9.04
CA VAL A 367 12.83 24.61 -9.36
C VAL A 367 13.84 25.68 -9.70
N TRP A 368 13.66 26.34 -10.83
CA TRP A 368 14.60 27.32 -11.36
C TRP A 368 13.90 28.48 -12.04
N GLN A 369 14.59 29.60 -12.16
CA GLN A 369 14.09 30.82 -12.80
C GLN A 369 15.01 31.27 -13.92
N ILE A 370 14.44 31.85 -14.96
CA ILE A 370 15.18 32.46 -16.08
C ILE A 370 14.48 33.75 -16.52
N GLU A 371 15.26 34.72 -17.01
CA GLU A 371 14.69 35.92 -17.64
C GLU A 371 14.16 35.56 -19.04
N GLU A 372 12.84 35.68 -19.25
CA GLU A 372 12.25 35.50 -20.59
C GLU A 372 11.70 36.81 -21.15
N GLY A 373 12.19 37.19 -22.33
CA GLY A 373 11.63 38.28 -23.15
C GLY A 373 12.40 39.59 -23.09
N LYS A 374 12.49 40.29 -24.24
CA LYS A 374 13.30 41.50 -24.43
C LYS A 374 12.74 42.78 -23.78
N LYS A 375 11.46 42.80 -23.35
CA LYS A 375 10.75 44.04 -22.98
C LYS A 375 10.34 44.17 -21.51
N ARG A 376 10.36 43.08 -20.73
CA ARG A 376 10.16 43.10 -19.27
C ARG A 376 11.00 41.99 -18.68
N LYS A 377 11.96 42.32 -17.79
CA LYS A 377 12.80 41.38 -17.05
C LYS A 377 11.99 40.62 -15.99
N ALA A 378 10.93 39.93 -16.42
CA ALA A 378 10.17 39.08 -15.52
C ALA A 378 10.87 37.72 -15.45
N LEU A 379 11.35 37.36 -14.26
CA LEU A 379 11.84 36.01 -13.98
C LEU A 379 10.65 35.06 -14.07
N LYS A 380 10.73 34.06 -14.96
CA LYS A 380 9.74 32.98 -15.03
C LYS A 380 10.25 31.78 -14.27
N THR A 381 9.36 31.15 -13.49
CA THR A 381 9.66 29.92 -12.76
C THR A 381 9.35 28.69 -13.60
N HIS A 382 10.27 27.72 -13.60
CA HIS A 382 10.17 26.44 -14.27
C HIS A 382 10.48 25.31 -13.29
N ILE A 383 10.00 24.10 -13.63
CA ILE A 383 10.19 22.89 -12.84
C ILE A 383 10.76 21.82 -13.75
N SER A 384 11.91 21.30 -13.39
CA SER A 384 12.51 20.13 -14.03
C SER A 384 12.46 18.92 -13.12
N VAL A 385 12.16 17.76 -13.67
CA VAL A 385 12.02 16.51 -12.93
C VAL A 385 13.39 15.86 -12.75
N ILE A 386 13.72 15.49 -11.51
CA ILE A 386 14.91 14.71 -11.19
C ILE A 386 14.61 13.24 -11.45
N ARG A 387 15.26 12.65 -12.47
CA ARG A 387 15.04 11.27 -12.92
C ARG A 387 15.90 10.28 -12.14
N PRO A 388 15.37 9.14 -11.67
CA PRO A 388 16.14 8.18 -10.88
C PRO A 388 17.47 7.76 -11.52
N MET A 389 18.51 7.57 -10.69
CA MET A 389 19.85 7.19 -11.18
C MET A 389 19.85 5.98 -12.15
N PRO A 390 19.05 4.91 -11.92
CA PRO A 390 18.99 3.79 -12.87
C PRO A 390 18.50 4.18 -14.27
N LEU A 391 17.75 5.28 -14.43
CA LEU A 391 17.27 5.73 -15.74
C LEU A 391 18.37 6.32 -16.61
N LEU A 392 19.48 6.79 -16.02
CA LEU A 392 20.62 7.30 -16.78
C LEU A 392 21.21 6.23 -17.71
N LYS A 393 21.20 4.96 -17.28
CA LYS A 393 21.65 3.82 -18.08
C LYS A 393 20.80 3.58 -19.33
N PHE A 394 19.60 4.16 -19.38
CA PHE A 394 18.68 4.09 -20.49
C PHE A 394 18.68 5.37 -21.34
N GLY A 395 19.65 6.26 -21.14
CA GLY A 395 19.80 7.49 -21.92
C GLY A 395 18.91 8.65 -21.48
N PHE A 396 18.20 8.54 -20.36
CA PHE A 396 17.44 9.67 -19.81
C PHE A 396 18.40 10.66 -19.15
N PRO A 397 18.18 11.98 -19.30
CA PRO A 397 18.96 12.96 -18.56
C PRO A 397 18.63 12.87 -17.06
N ARG A 398 19.57 13.28 -16.21
CA ARG A 398 19.36 13.33 -14.75
C ARG A 398 18.25 14.32 -14.38
N ILE A 399 18.15 15.41 -15.14
CA ILE A 399 17.18 16.50 -14.95
C ILE A 399 16.43 16.68 -16.26
N ASP A 400 15.11 16.64 -16.21
CA ASP A 400 14.23 16.57 -17.37
C ASP A 400 13.05 17.57 -17.23
N GLU A 401 13.03 18.70 -17.93
CA GLU A 401 13.97 19.19 -18.96
C GLU A 401 15.32 19.67 -18.37
N PRO A 402 16.45 19.63 -19.08
CA PRO A 402 17.73 20.18 -18.60
C PRO A 402 17.63 21.68 -18.29
N LEU A 403 18.43 22.17 -17.32
CA LEU A 403 18.48 23.60 -17.01
C LEU A 403 19.17 24.34 -18.18
N PRO A 404 18.51 25.34 -18.80
CA PRO A 404 19.12 26.13 -19.87
C PRO A 404 20.22 27.04 -19.32
N GLU A 405 21.10 27.51 -20.20
CA GLU A 405 22.14 28.47 -19.85
C GLU A 405 21.51 29.77 -19.33
N GLY A 406 22.02 30.29 -18.21
CA GLY A 406 21.47 31.47 -17.53
C GLY A 406 20.30 31.19 -16.57
N ALA A 407 19.81 29.94 -16.47
CA ALA A 407 18.85 29.57 -15.44
C ALA A 407 19.48 29.61 -14.05
N LYS A 408 18.78 30.23 -13.09
CA LYS A 408 19.13 30.22 -11.67
C LYS A 408 18.27 29.19 -10.95
N GLU A 409 18.91 28.16 -10.39
CA GLU A 409 18.25 27.25 -9.47
C GLU A 409 17.83 28.00 -8.20
N ILE A 410 16.56 27.87 -7.81
CA ILE A 410 16.02 28.48 -6.58
C ILE A 410 15.77 27.43 -5.50
N GLY A 411 15.63 26.14 -5.85
CA GLY A 411 15.51 25.09 -4.85
C GLY A 411 15.27 23.70 -5.43
N ARG A 412 15.27 22.70 -4.53
CA ARG A 412 15.01 21.29 -4.86
C ARG A 412 14.07 20.67 -3.85
N LEU A 413 13.11 19.88 -4.33
CA LEU A 413 12.31 19.00 -3.48
C LEU A 413 12.52 17.56 -3.91
N LEU A 414 12.78 16.69 -2.93
CA LEU A 414 12.89 15.26 -3.15
C LEU A 414 11.57 14.56 -2.79
N ARG A 415 11.29 13.46 -3.48
CA ARG A 415 10.18 12.58 -3.12
C ARG A 415 10.38 12.07 -1.70
N HIS A 416 9.31 12.09 -0.92
CA HIS A 416 9.24 11.76 0.51
C HIS A 416 9.92 12.77 1.44
N GLN A 417 10.46 13.87 0.92
CA GLN A 417 10.86 15.00 1.77
C GLN A 417 9.62 15.53 2.51
N ILE A 418 9.81 15.88 3.78
CA ILE A 418 8.81 16.58 4.56
C ILE A 418 9.14 18.07 4.49
N ILE A 419 8.12 18.89 4.21
CA ILE A 419 8.19 20.34 4.14
C ILE A 419 7.13 20.94 5.05
N TRP A 420 7.36 22.17 5.53
CA TRP A 420 6.32 22.94 6.19
C TRP A 420 5.58 23.80 5.16
N LEU A 421 4.25 23.86 5.26
CA LEU A 421 3.43 24.79 4.48
C LEU A 421 2.57 25.61 5.41
N ASP A 422 2.48 26.91 5.12
CA ASP A 422 1.57 27.82 5.81
C ASP A 422 0.12 27.58 5.39
N ALA A 423 -0.80 28.08 6.22
CA ALA A 423 -2.23 27.99 5.98
C ALA A 423 -2.65 28.82 4.76
N GLU A 424 -3.47 28.22 3.91
CA GLU A 424 -4.18 28.80 2.78
C GLU A 424 -5.68 28.47 2.91
N PRO A 425 -6.59 29.13 2.16
CA PRO A 425 -8.04 28.93 2.31
C PRO A 425 -8.51 27.47 2.19
N ASP A 426 -7.79 26.66 1.41
CA ASP A 426 -8.08 25.24 1.17
C ASP A 426 -7.06 24.30 1.84
N ARG A 427 -6.02 24.82 2.50
CA ARG A 427 -4.92 24.02 3.06
C ARG A 427 -4.54 24.47 4.47
N PRO A 428 -4.66 23.65 5.51
CA PRO A 428 -4.19 24.03 6.85
C PRO A 428 -2.66 24.19 6.89
N ALA A 429 -2.16 24.95 7.87
CA ALA A 429 -0.72 24.98 8.13
C ALA A 429 -0.26 23.63 8.67
N GLY A 430 0.93 23.17 8.29
CA GLY A 430 1.48 21.93 8.85
C GLY A 430 2.62 21.31 8.08
N PHE A 431 3.01 20.11 8.50
CA PHE A 431 4.00 19.29 7.82
C PHE A 431 3.37 18.46 6.71
N TYR A 432 3.98 18.52 5.53
CA TYR A 432 3.52 17.84 4.33
C TYR A 432 4.62 16.99 3.72
N ARG A 433 4.26 15.78 3.31
CA ARG A 433 5.13 14.85 2.60
C ARG A 433 4.99 14.99 1.10
N VAL A 434 6.12 15.16 0.41
CA VAL A 434 6.18 15.12 -1.06
C VAL A 434 5.92 13.70 -1.57
N THR A 435 4.91 13.50 -2.41
CA THR A 435 4.54 12.16 -2.91
C THR A 435 4.75 11.98 -4.40
N LYS A 436 4.56 13.05 -5.19
CA LYS A 436 4.66 13.03 -6.66
C LYS A 436 5.38 14.28 -7.15
N CYS A 437 6.33 14.09 -8.06
CA CYS A 437 7.14 15.16 -8.63
C CYS A 437 6.95 15.16 -10.16
N GLN A 438 6.41 16.25 -10.72
CA GLN A 438 6.12 16.41 -12.16
C GLN A 438 6.50 17.82 -12.63
N GLN A 439 6.59 18.04 -13.95
CA GLN A 439 6.86 19.36 -14.53
C GLN A 439 5.74 20.38 -14.25
N ALA A 440 4.51 19.90 -14.07
CA ALA A 440 3.36 20.76 -13.74
C ALA A 440 3.35 21.22 -12.28
N GLY A 441 4.05 20.51 -11.38
CA GLY A 441 4.00 20.78 -9.95
C GLY A 441 4.41 19.59 -9.08
N VAL A 442 4.33 19.79 -7.78
CA VAL A 442 4.66 18.80 -6.75
C VAL A 442 3.41 18.47 -5.95
N THR A 443 3.02 17.19 -5.91
CA THR A 443 1.93 16.74 -5.04
C THR A 443 2.47 16.47 -3.65
N VAL A 444 1.82 17.07 -2.67
CA VAL A 444 2.10 16.90 -1.24
C VAL A 444 0.86 16.37 -0.53
N VAL A 445 1.07 15.65 0.58
CA VAL A 445 0.00 15.15 1.45
C VAL A 445 0.35 15.44 2.90
N PRO A 446 -0.62 15.65 3.81
CA PRO A 446 -0.34 15.76 5.23
C PRO A 446 0.54 14.61 5.71
N GLU A 447 1.46 14.92 6.60
CA GLU A 447 2.44 13.99 7.13
C GLU A 447 1.80 12.72 7.70
N GLU A 448 0.71 12.91 8.44
CA GLU A 448 -0.07 11.90 9.14
C GLU A 448 -0.83 10.95 8.20
N LEU A 449 -1.09 11.34 6.95
CA LEU A 449 -1.95 10.57 6.07
C LEU A 449 -1.31 9.23 5.67
N VAL A 450 -2.01 8.12 5.88
CA VAL A 450 -1.59 6.79 5.42
C VAL A 450 -1.89 6.64 3.92
N PRO A 451 -0.90 6.27 3.07
CA PRO A 451 -1.15 5.99 1.65
C PRO A 451 -2.19 4.89 1.47
N ALA A 452 -3.12 5.03 0.51
CA ALA A 452 -4.21 4.06 0.30
C ALA A 452 -3.73 2.62 0.04
N GLU A 453 -2.57 2.44 -0.60
CA GLU A 453 -1.97 1.11 -0.76
C GLU A 453 -1.62 0.47 0.60
N ILE A 454 -1.08 1.26 1.52
CA ILE A 454 -0.75 0.82 2.88
C ILE A 454 -2.03 0.62 3.68
N ALA A 455 -2.97 1.55 3.63
CA ALA A 455 -4.27 1.43 4.31
C ALA A 455 -5.01 0.15 3.89
N ARG A 456 -5.02 -0.16 2.58
CA ARG A 456 -5.60 -1.39 2.03
C ARG A 456 -4.88 -2.65 2.52
N ARG A 457 -3.54 -2.62 2.56
CA ARG A 457 -2.74 -3.74 3.09
C ARG A 457 -2.94 -3.93 4.60
N MET A 458 -3.22 -2.85 5.32
CA MET A 458 -3.51 -2.85 6.75
C MET A 458 -4.99 -3.10 7.07
N GLN A 459 -5.82 -3.22 6.04
CA GLN A 459 -7.26 -3.43 6.14
C GLN A 459 -7.95 -2.46 7.12
N VAL A 460 -7.53 -1.19 7.09
CA VAL A 460 -8.26 -0.13 7.79
C VAL A 460 -9.65 -0.05 7.13
N ALA A 461 -10.70 -0.27 7.93
CA ALA A 461 -12.03 -0.74 7.54
C ALA A 461 -12.51 -0.40 6.11
N SER A 462 -12.95 -1.44 5.39
CA SER A 462 -13.32 -1.47 3.97
C SER A 462 -14.47 -0.56 3.52
N ALA A 463 -15.23 0.07 4.43
CA ALA A 463 -16.19 1.13 4.07
C ALA A 463 -15.49 2.44 3.65
N GLN A 464 -14.30 2.71 4.19
CA GLN A 464 -13.48 3.85 3.83
C GLN A 464 -12.62 3.60 2.59
N ALA A 465 -12.50 2.37 2.06
CA ALA A 465 -11.65 2.13 0.88
C ALA A 465 -12.23 2.71 -0.43
N THR A 466 -13.56 2.83 -0.52
CA THR A 466 -14.27 3.53 -1.60
C THR A 466 -14.33 5.04 -1.38
N ALA A 467 -14.48 5.48 -0.13
CA ALA A 467 -14.29 6.89 0.23
C ALA A 467 -12.84 7.32 0.03
N ALA A 468 -11.85 6.44 0.23
CA ALA A 468 -10.43 6.72 0.15
C ALA A 468 -9.92 7.05 -1.26
N SER A 469 -10.68 6.83 -2.34
CA SER A 469 -10.29 7.42 -3.63
C SER A 469 -10.70 8.89 -3.74
N GLU A 470 -11.77 9.30 -3.06
CA GLU A 470 -12.26 10.68 -3.00
C GLU A 470 -11.60 11.45 -1.84
N GLU A 471 -11.44 10.84 -0.66
CA GLU A 471 -10.67 11.32 0.48
C GLU A 471 -9.15 11.31 0.23
N GLU A 472 -8.62 10.42 -0.63
CA GLU A 472 -7.22 10.56 -1.07
C GLU A 472 -7.00 11.87 -1.83
N GLU A 473 -8.01 12.36 -2.56
CA GLU A 473 -7.93 13.70 -3.17
C GLU A 473 -8.13 14.78 -2.10
N ALA A 474 -8.97 14.54 -1.08
CA ALA A 474 -9.33 15.51 -0.02
C ALA A 474 -8.19 15.97 0.90
N GLY A 475 -6.96 15.49 0.73
CA GLY A 475 -5.76 16.03 1.40
C GLY A 475 -4.56 16.17 0.48
N LYS A 476 -4.72 15.97 -0.84
CA LYS A 476 -3.63 16.12 -1.81
C LYS A 476 -3.61 17.54 -2.34
N PHE A 477 -2.53 18.24 -2.03
CA PHE A 477 -2.29 19.57 -2.57
C PHE A 477 -1.26 19.49 -3.68
N VAL A 478 -1.47 20.25 -4.76
CA VAL A 478 -0.50 20.38 -5.84
C VAL A 478 0.12 21.76 -5.74
N LEU A 479 1.39 21.81 -5.36
CA LEU A 479 2.18 23.03 -5.41
C LEU A 479 2.59 23.27 -6.85
N GLY A 480 2.00 24.28 -7.48
CA GLY A 480 2.35 24.74 -8.81
C GLY A 480 3.68 25.51 -8.82
N LYS A 481 3.98 26.09 -9.98
CA LYS A 481 5.25 26.81 -10.20
C LYS A 481 5.39 28.05 -9.32
N GLN A 482 4.29 28.77 -9.09
CA GLN A 482 4.31 30.01 -8.33
C GLN A 482 4.43 29.72 -6.83
N GLU A 483 3.62 28.78 -6.33
CA GLU A 483 3.64 28.37 -4.92
C GLU A 483 5.01 27.81 -4.51
N LEU A 484 5.66 27.04 -5.40
CA LEU A 484 7.02 26.56 -5.16
C LEU A 484 8.06 27.70 -5.15
N ALA A 485 7.89 28.71 -5.99
CA ALA A 485 8.78 29.87 -5.99
C ALA A 485 8.64 30.67 -4.68
N GLU A 486 7.43 30.88 -4.21
CA GLU A 486 7.13 31.55 -2.95
C GLU A 486 7.63 30.75 -1.73
N TYR A 487 7.47 29.42 -1.75
CA TYR A 487 8.04 28.52 -0.75
C TYR A 487 9.57 28.68 -0.63
N PHE A 488 10.31 28.57 -1.74
CA PHE A 488 11.77 28.71 -1.70
C PHE A 488 12.26 30.13 -1.40
N ALA A 489 11.47 31.15 -1.76
CA ALA A 489 11.79 32.53 -1.40
C ALA A 489 11.67 32.80 0.11
N ARG A 490 10.83 32.04 0.84
CA ARG A 490 10.73 32.09 2.30
C ARG A 490 11.86 31.33 2.97
N GLU A 491 12.12 30.07 2.59
CA GLU A 491 13.19 29.27 3.20
C GLU A 491 14.57 29.91 3.07
N GLY A 492 14.82 30.69 2.01
CA GLY A 492 16.10 31.42 1.87
C GLY A 492 16.27 32.61 2.83
N ARG A 493 15.28 32.94 3.66
CA ARG A 493 15.32 34.06 4.63
C ARG A 493 15.52 33.60 6.08
N GLU A 494 15.29 32.33 6.36
CA GLU A 494 15.57 31.67 7.66
C GLU A 494 16.97 31.08 7.67
#